data_AF-A0A0K8PXM1-F1
#
_entry.id   AF-A0A0K8PXM1-F1
#
_cell.length_a   1.000
_cell.length_b   1.000
_cell.length_c   1.000
_cell.angle_alpha   90.00
_cell.angle_beta   90.00
_cell.angle_gamma   90.00
#
_symmetry.space_group_name_H-M   'P 1'
#
loop_
_entity.id
_entity.type
_entity.pdbx_description
1 polymer ?
#
loop_
_entity_poly.entity_id
_entity_poly.type
_entity_poly.pdbx_seq_one_letter_code
_entity_poly.pdbx_strand_id
1 'polypeptide(L)'
;MPKISGMPNSTPEALAEDAHGRFNPLGLGQLSENLRQALEAQPKVALADLQTFEGAGLYALYYRGTLPIYTPLLHTNVPLYVGKAEAGNSSYGDTPNERKPKLYRRIDKHRTSIKESDNLSVGDFDVRYLLLDDVWIVLGERALLRAYSPVLWNTLLTGFGSNPAGGARTNPRSYWDTMHPGRPRAANYLCNRTLTRQEIDARVKEGIEVSLMMPGADRDRALAVLRRRKYRAIWSLPGKKDDDKRFVVYRPDAFMEENAAFGVSVESAEWREAHTSVSVAAEPSELEEADDDQDGG
;
A
#
# COMPACT_ATOMS: atom_id res chain seq x y z
N MET A 1 -7.77 0.94 -64.56
CA MET A 1 -8.58 1.33 -63.39
C MET A 1 -7.96 0.70 -62.14
N PRO A 2 -7.51 1.47 -61.14
CA PRO A 2 -6.87 0.94 -59.95
C PRO A 2 -7.93 0.46 -58.94
N LYS A 3 -7.65 -0.67 -58.29
CA LYS A 3 -8.44 -1.24 -57.18
C LYS A 3 -8.25 -0.38 -55.94
N ILE A 4 -9.36 0.05 -55.35
CA ILE A 4 -9.41 0.78 -54.07
C ILE A 4 -9.00 -0.19 -52.95
N SER A 5 -7.91 0.15 -52.27
CA SER A 5 -7.39 -0.54 -51.09
C SER A 5 -8.32 -0.30 -49.91
N GLY A 6 -8.76 -1.38 -49.26
CA GLY A 6 -9.60 -1.32 -48.07
C GLY A 6 -8.83 -0.75 -46.88
N MET A 7 -9.44 0.20 -46.18
CA MET A 7 -8.97 0.67 -44.89
C MET A 7 -9.07 -0.47 -43.85
N PRO A 8 -8.07 -0.65 -42.98
CA PRO A 8 -8.21 -1.57 -41.86
C PRO A 8 -9.20 -0.98 -40.83
N ASN A 9 -10.31 -1.69 -40.62
CA ASN A 9 -11.20 -1.47 -39.48
C ASN A 9 -10.37 -1.57 -38.19
N SER A 10 -10.16 -0.43 -37.54
CA SER A 10 -9.62 -0.37 -36.18
C SER A 10 -10.69 -0.95 -35.26
N THR A 11 -10.44 -2.12 -34.71
CA THR A 11 -11.29 -2.75 -33.69
C THR A 11 -11.22 -1.88 -32.43
N PRO A 12 -12.34 -1.41 -31.86
CA PRO A 12 -12.31 -0.70 -30.60
C PRO A 12 -11.86 -1.67 -29.52
N GLU A 13 -10.77 -1.30 -28.87
CA GLU A 13 -10.23 -1.91 -27.66
C GLU A 13 -11.35 -2.05 -26.62
N ALA A 14 -11.48 -3.25 -26.05
CA ALA A 14 -12.64 -3.71 -25.31
C ALA A 14 -13.07 -2.75 -24.19
N LEU A 15 -14.14 -1.99 -24.44
CA LEU A 15 -14.90 -1.25 -23.45
C LEU A 15 -15.40 -2.26 -22.41
N ALA A 16 -15.20 -1.96 -21.13
CA ALA A 16 -15.50 -2.87 -20.02
C ALA A 16 -17.00 -3.25 -19.97
N GLU A 17 -17.35 -4.37 -20.61
CA GLU A 17 -18.65 -5.02 -20.50
C GLU A 17 -18.83 -5.61 -19.10
N ASP A 18 -20.03 -5.45 -18.52
CA ASP A 18 -20.39 -6.21 -17.32
C ASP A 18 -20.62 -7.70 -17.66
N ALA A 19 -20.80 -8.56 -16.65
CA ALA A 19 -20.99 -10.01 -16.83
C ALA A 19 -22.20 -10.40 -17.72
N HIS A 20 -23.00 -9.42 -18.16
CA HIS A 20 -24.17 -9.57 -19.01
C HIS A 20 -24.10 -8.76 -20.32
N GLY A 21 -22.92 -8.24 -20.70
CA GLY A 21 -22.73 -7.51 -21.96
C GLY A 21 -23.40 -6.14 -22.01
N ARG A 22 -23.79 -5.58 -20.86
CA ARG A 22 -24.37 -4.23 -20.80
C ARG A 22 -23.26 -3.20 -20.60
N PHE A 23 -23.41 -2.07 -21.28
CA PHE A 23 -22.55 -0.91 -21.06
C PHE A 23 -22.83 -0.35 -19.67
N ASN A 24 -21.85 -0.45 -18.77
CA ASN A 24 -21.90 0.19 -17.47
C ASN A 24 -21.06 1.49 -17.53
N PRO A 25 -21.69 2.68 -17.63
CA PRO A 25 -20.97 3.95 -17.67
C PRO A 25 -20.16 4.25 -16.40
N LEU A 26 -20.44 3.53 -15.31
CA LEU A 26 -19.71 3.58 -14.03
C LEU A 26 -18.93 2.29 -13.76
N GLY A 27 -18.66 1.50 -14.82
CA GLY A 27 -17.86 0.30 -14.71
C GLY A 27 -16.48 0.61 -14.15
N LEU A 28 -16.02 -0.21 -13.20
CA LEU A 28 -14.75 0.05 -12.50
C LEU A 28 -13.57 0.16 -13.47
N GLY A 29 -13.58 -0.53 -14.62
CA GLY A 29 -12.54 -0.42 -15.65
C GLY A 29 -12.44 0.98 -16.25
N GLN A 30 -13.54 1.53 -16.77
CA GLN A 30 -13.57 2.87 -17.36
C GLN A 30 -13.26 3.95 -16.31
N LEU A 31 -13.83 3.80 -15.11
CA LEU A 31 -13.56 4.72 -14.01
C LEU A 31 -12.07 4.70 -13.59
N SER A 32 -11.47 3.51 -13.53
CA SER A 32 -10.04 3.35 -13.22
C SER A 32 -9.17 4.07 -14.24
N GLU A 33 -9.47 3.92 -15.54
CA GLU A 33 -8.70 4.57 -16.58
C GLU A 33 -8.88 6.08 -16.58
N ASN A 34 -10.11 6.57 -16.45
CA ASN A 34 -10.40 8.00 -16.38
C ASN A 34 -9.70 8.67 -15.18
N LEU A 35 -9.79 8.08 -13.98
CA LEU A 35 -9.14 8.62 -12.79
C LEU A 35 -7.62 8.53 -12.86
N ARG A 36 -7.08 7.44 -13.42
CA ARG A 36 -5.64 7.27 -13.65
C ARG A 36 -5.12 8.37 -14.56
N GLN A 37 -5.77 8.58 -15.71
CA GLN A 37 -5.40 9.64 -16.66
C GLN A 37 -5.51 11.03 -16.02
N ALA A 38 -6.60 11.31 -15.30
CA ALA A 38 -6.79 12.58 -14.62
C ALA A 38 -5.70 12.86 -13.57
N LEU A 39 -5.30 11.84 -12.80
CA LEU A 39 -4.20 11.94 -11.84
C LEU A 39 -2.84 12.11 -12.54
N GLU A 40 -2.57 11.34 -13.60
CA GLU A 40 -1.30 11.43 -14.35
C GLU A 40 -1.12 12.77 -15.09
N ALA A 41 -2.22 13.40 -15.48
CA ALA A 41 -2.21 14.75 -16.05
C ALA A 41 -1.84 15.84 -15.02
N GLN A 42 -1.97 15.56 -13.72
CA GLN A 42 -1.52 16.49 -12.69
C GLN A 42 0.01 16.59 -12.68
N PRO A 43 0.57 17.78 -12.44
CA PRO A 43 2.01 17.95 -12.31
C PRO A 43 2.51 17.14 -11.10
N LYS A 44 3.70 16.56 -11.24
CA LYS A 44 4.44 16.03 -10.09
C LYS A 44 4.95 17.23 -9.28
N VAL A 45 4.51 17.35 -8.04
CA VAL A 45 5.00 18.34 -7.08
C VAL A 45 5.96 17.65 -6.13
N ALA A 46 7.12 18.25 -5.86
CA ALA A 46 8.03 17.71 -4.86
C ALA A 46 7.32 17.62 -3.50
N LEU A 47 7.37 16.45 -2.86
CA LEU A 47 6.67 16.23 -1.59
C LEU A 47 7.17 17.20 -0.51
N ALA A 48 8.44 17.59 -0.54
CA ALA A 48 9.03 18.56 0.38
C ALA A 48 8.41 19.97 0.24
N ASP A 49 8.05 20.37 -0.98
CA ASP A 49 7.63 21.73 -1.31
C ASP A 49 6.12 21.91 -1.39
N LEU A 50 5.35 20.82 -1.22
CA LEU A 50 3.89 20.86 -1.27
C LEU A 50 3.33 21.85 -0.25
N GLN A 51 2.67 22.88 -0.79
CA GLN A 51 1.99 23.93 -0.03
C GLN A 51 0.61 23.46 0.42
N THR A 52 0.08 24.10 1.47
CA THR A 52 -1.28 23.85 1.94
C THR A 52 -2.31 24.23 0.88
N PHE A 53 -3.31 23.37 0.68
CA PHE A 53 -4.44 23.61 -0.19
C PHE A 53 -5.73 23.08 0.45
N GLU A 54 -6.87 23.67 0.11
CA GLU A 54 -8.19 23.24 0.57
C GLU A 54 -8.69 22.03 -0.24
N GLY A 55 -9.47 21.16 0.40
CA GLY A 55 -10.19 20.08 -0.27
C GLY A 55 -9.83 18.66 0.20
N ALA A 56 -10.58 17.74 -0.37
CA ALA A 56 -10.52 16.29 -0.20
C ALA A 56 -10.26 15.62 -1.56
N GLY A 57 -9.83 14.36 -1.55
CA GLY A 57 -9.59 13.64 -2.79
C GLY A 57 -8.60 12.49 -2.70
N LEU A 58 -7.88 12.29 -3.80
CA LEU A 58 -6.92 11.21 -3.99
C LEU A 58 -5.52 11.75 -4.18
N TYR A 59 -4.51 10.95 -3.83
CA TYR A 59 -3.12 11.27 -4.13
C TYR A 59 -2.29 10.01 -4.36
N ALA A 60 -1.16 10.19 -5.02
CA ALA A 60 -0.18 9.13 -5.23
C ALA A 60 1.23 9.65 -4.98
N LEU A 61 2.05 8.82 -4.32
CA LEU A 61 3.46 9.09 -4.05
C LEU A 61 4.34 8.38 -5.07
N TYR A 62 5.32 9.10 -5.60
CA TYR A 62 6.28 8.60 -6.59
C TYR A 62 7.68 8.78 -6.05
N TYR A 63 8.54 7.80 -6.33
CA TYR A 63 9.94 7.85 -5.92
C TYR A 63 10.82 8.49 -6.98
N ARG A 64 11.76 9.33 -6.55
CA ARG A 64 12.77 9.97 -7.39
C ARG A 64 14.18 10.01 -6.78
N GLY A 65 14.40 9.26 -5.70
CA GLY A 65 15.69 9.17 -5.01
C GLY A 65 16.61 8.05 -5.51
N THR A 66 17.60 7.69 -4.69
CA THR A 66 18.68 6.75 -5.07
C THR A 66 18.68 5.43 -4.30
N LEU A 67 17.77 5.23 -3.34
CA LEU A 67 17.59 3.93 -2.67
C LEU A 67 17.45 2.78 -3.71
N PRO A 68 18.36 1.79 -3.69
CA PRO A 68 18.47 0.79 -4.76
C PRO A 68 17.19 0.02 -5.06
N ILE A 69 16.41 -0.31 -4.02
CA ILE A 69 15.18 -1.10 -4.18
C ILE A 69 14.14 -0.40 -5.06
N TYR A 70 14.13 0.94 -5.13
CA TYR A 70 13.15 1.72 -5.91
C TYR A 70 13.72 2.38 -7.15
N THR A 71 15.02 2.24 -7.41
CA THR A 71 15.69 2.82 -8.58
C THR A 71 15.03 2.41 -9.92
N PRO A 72 14.52 1.18 -10.11
CA PRO A 72 13.84 0.82 -11.36
C PRO A 72 12.54 1.61 -11.64
N LEU A 73 11.96 2.29 -10.63
CA LEU A 73 10.75 3.09 -10.78
C LEU A 73 11.05 4.54 -11.21
N LEU A 74 12.32 4.94 -11.26
CA LEU A 74 12.71 6.27 -11.69
C LEU A 74 12.19 6.55 -13.11
N HIS A 75 11.67 7.76 -13.32
CA HIS A 75 11.09 8.21 -14.60
C HIS A 75 9.84 7.43 -15.06
N THR A 76 9.23 6.61 -14.20
CA THR A 76 7.96 5.93 -14.49
C THR A 76 6.75 6.69 -13.91
N ASN A 77 5.55 6.26 -14.29
CA ASN A 77 4.28 6.68 -13.67
C ASN A 77 3.75 5.65 -12.68
N VAL A 78 4.59 4.70 -12.23
CA VAL A 78 4.19 3.70 -11.22
C VAL A 78 4.32 4.32 -9.83
N PRO A 79 3.21 4.49 -9.08
CA PRO A 79 3.27 5.03 -7.73
C PRO A 79 3.73 3.96 -6.73
N LEU A 80 4.46 4.40 -5.70
CA LEU A 80 4.74 3.57 -4.53
C LEU A 80 3.50 3.40 -3.64
N TYR A 81 2.71 4.46 -3.52
CA TYR A 81 1.53 4.50 -2.68
C TYR A 81 0.40 5.30 -3.34
N VAL A 82 -0.83 4.86 -3.14
CA VAL A 82 -2.05 5.60 -3.46
C VAL A 82 -2.86 5.73 -2.18
N GLY A 83 -3.38 6.91 -1.90
CA GLY A 83 -4.25 7.12 -0.75
C GLY A 83 -5.35 8.12 -1.01
N LYS A 84 -6.24 8.21 -0.04
CA LYS A 84 -7.38 9.13 -0.02
C LYS A 84 -7.45 9.99 1.23
N ALA A 85 -8.23 11.05 1.17
CA ALA A 85 -8.76 11.75 2.33
C ALA A 85 -10.12 12.36 1.99
N GLU A 86 -11.13 12.07 2.80
CA GLU A 86 -12.50 12.60 2.67
C GLU A 86 -12.65 13.91 3.45
N ALA A 87 -13.54 14.79 3.00
CA ALA A 87 -13.81 16.08 3.65
C ALA A 87 -14.50 15.89 5.02
N GLY A 88 -15.19 14.75 5.21
CA GLY A 88 -15.63 14.21 6.49
C GLY A 88 -16.82 13.26 6.31
N ASN A 89 -17.16 12.50 7.34
CA ASN A 89 -18.36 11.67 7.30
C ASN A 89 -19.55 12.64 7.18
N SER A 90 -20.38 12.47 6.14
CA SER A 90 -21.70 13.09 6.03
C SER A 90 -22.68 12.48 7.05
N SER A 91 -22.21 12.15 8.25
CA SER A 91 -23.05 11.79 9.37
C SER A 91 -24.03 12.96 9.53
N TYR A 92 -25.30 12.70 9.21
CA TYR A 92 -26.43 13.64 9.23
C TYR A 92 -26.72 14.49 7.99
N GLY A 93 -26.12 14.20 6.83
CA GLY A 93 -26.55 14.82 5.55
C GLY A 93 -26.16 16.28 5.36
N ASP A 94 -25.24 16.80 6.19
CA ASP A 94 -24.63 18.10 5.98
C ASP A 94 -23.65 18.06 4.79
N THR A 95 -23.58 19.17 4.07
CA THR A 95 -22.63 19.33 2.97
C THR A 95 -21.18 19.26 3.49
N PRO A 96 -20.30 18.48 2.84
CA PRO A 96 -18.90 18.42 3.23
C PRO A 96 -18.25 19.80 3.23
N ASN A 97 -17.44 20.10 4.24
CA ASN A 97 -16.72 21.36 4.29
C ASN A 97 -15.42 21.28 3.46
N GLU A 98 -15.56 21.59 2.17
CA GLU A 98 -14.47 21.57 1.18
C GLU A 98 -13.36 22.60 1.45
N ARG A 99 -13.58 23.58 2.34
CA ARG A 99 -12.55 24.57 2.71
C ARG A 99 -11.49 24.00 3.65
N LYS A 100 -11.69 22.81 4.21
CA LYS A 100 -10.69 22.18 5.09
C LYS A 100 -9.59 21.52 4.25
N PRO A 101 -8.30 21.66 4.60
CA PRO A 101 -7.18 21.08 3.86
C PRO A 101 -6.98 19.58 4.20
N LYS A 102 -8.02 18.76 4.01
CA LYS A 102 -8.07 17.37 4.49
C LYS A 102 -7.07 16.48 3.76
N LEU A 103 -7.02 16.58 2.44
CA LEU A 103 -6.06 15.84 1.61
C LEU A 103 -4.62 16.25 1.92
N TYR A 104 -4.36 17.56 1.98
CA TYR A 104 -3.05 18.08 2.38
C TYR A 104 -2.59 17.52 3.74
N ARG A 105 -3.45 17.58 4.77
CA ARG A 105 -3.13 17.04 6.11
C ARG A 105 -2.82 15.55 6.09
N ARG A 106 -3.51 14.76 5.25
CA ARG A 106 -3.21 13.34 5.09
C ARG A 106 -1.85 13.13 4.44
N ILE A 107 -1.54 13.87 3.38
CA ILE A 107 -0.23 13.82 2.71
C ILE A 107 0.88 14.24 3.69
N ASP A 108 0.66 15.27 4.51
CA ASP A 108 1.64 15.76 5.48
C ASP A 108 1.90 14.76 6.64
N LYS A 109 0.88 13.99 7.06
CA LYS A 109 1.08 12.84 7.96
C LYS A 109 2.03 11.80 7.34
N HIS A 110 1.86 11.52 6.05
CA HIS A 110 2.73 10.58 5.33
C HIS A 110 4.13 11.14 5.08
N ARG A 111 4.24 12.44 4.80
CA ARG A 111 5.53 13.16 4.78
C ARG A 111 6.27 13.00 6.11
N THR A 112 5.57 13.12 7.23
CA THR A 112 6.14 12.90 8.56
C THR A 112 6.63 11.46 8.73
N SER A 113 5.83 10.45 8.35
CA SER A 113 6.27 9.04 8.39
C SER A 113 7.52 8.77 7.56
N ILE A 114 7.67 9.41 6.38
CA ILE A 114 8.89 9.31 5.56
C ILE A 114 10.07 9.97 6.28
N LYS A 115 9.87 11.17 6.84
CA LYS A 115 10.90 11.91 7.58
C LYS A 115 11.41 11.16 8.82
N GLU A 116 10.54 10.39 9.47
CA GLU A 116 10.90 9.55 10.61
C GLU A 116 11.69 8.30 10.24
N SER A 117 11.75 7.93 8.96
CA SER A 117 12.53 6.75 8.54
C SER A 117 14.01 7.06 8.35
N ASP A 118 14.87 6.09 8.63
CA ASP A 118 16.32 6.25 8.61
C ASP A 118 16.90 6.19 7.18
N ASN A 119 16.17 5.59 6.24
CA ASN A 119 16.66 5.29 4.90
C ASN A 119 15.86 5.94 3.75
N LEU A 120 14.92 6.84 4.07
CA LEU A 120 14.21 7.66 3.08
C LEU A 120 14.38 9.13 3.40
N SER A 121 14.43 9.96 2.36
CA SER A 121 14.34 11.41 2.47
C SER A 121 13.05 11.90 1.85
N VAL A 122 12.37 12.87 2.47
CA VAL A 122 11.19 13.54 1.87
C VAL A 122 11.54 14.17 0.51
N GLY A 123 12.80 14.61 0.35
CA GLY A 123 13.32 15.16 -0.90
C GLY A 123 13.41 14.15 -2.05
N ASP A 124 13.23 12.85 -1.79
CA ASP A 124 13.25 11.79 -2.79
C ASP A 124 11.87 11.41 -3.31
N PHE A 125 10.83 12.20 -3.00
CA PHE A 125 9.45 11.91 -3.38
C PHE A 125 8.80 13.06 -4.13
N ASP A 126 8.00 12.68 -5.11
CA ASP A 126 6.98 13.54 -5.70
C ASP A 126 5.59 13.06 -5.29
N VAL A 127 4.63 13.97 -5.37
CA VAL A 127 3.21 13.69 -5.16
C VAL A 127 2.40 14.26 -6.32
N ARG A 128 1.41 13.48 -6.77
CA ARG A 128 0.26 13.98 -7.54
C ARG A 128 -0.97 13.87 -6.66
N TYR A 129 -1.88 14.81 -6.78
CA TYR A 129 -3.14 14.80 -6.06
C TYR A 129 -4.28 15.29 -6.96
N LEU A 130 -5.48 14.78 -6.72
CA LEU A 130 -6.69 15.11 -7.44
C LEU A 130 -7.78 15.42 -6.43
N LEU A 131 -8.29 16.65 -6.46
CA LEU A 131 -9.43 17.06 -5.64
C LEU A 131 -10.70 16.43 -6.22
N LEU A 132 -11.53 15.85 -5.36
CA LEU A 132 -12.76 15.16 -5.74
C LEU A 132 -13.85 15.38 -4.68
N ASP A 133 -15.10 15.31 -5.11
CA ASP A 133 -16.24 15.22 -4.20
C ASP A 133 -16.19 13.89 -3.43
N ASP A 134 -16.59 13.91 -2.16
CA ASP A 134 -16.47 12.78 -1.23
C ASP A 134 -17.07 11.47 -1.77
N VAL A 135 -18.19 11.55 -2.51
CA VAL A 135 -18.87 10.38 -3.11
C VAL A 135 -17.96 9.58 -4.06
N TRP A 136 -16.97 10.22 -4.68
CA TRP A 136 -16.07 9.59 -5.63
C TRP A 136 -14.78 9.08 -4.99
N ILE A 137 -14.44 9.53 -3.78
CA ILE A 137 -13.12 9.32 -3.20
C ILE A 137 -12.88 7.84 -2.89
N VAL A 138 -13.81 7.18 -2.19
CA VAL A 138 -13.65 5.77 -1.82
C VAL A 138 -13.61 4.87 -3.05
N LEU A 139 -14.52 5.10 -3.99
CA LEU A 139 -14.56 4.35 -5.24
C LEU A 139 -13.29 4.61 -6.08
N GLY A 140 -12.83 5.85 -6.11
CA GLY A 140 -11.68 6.26 -6.88
C GLY A 140 -10.36 5.71 -6.36
N GLU A 141 -10.17 5.61 -5.03
CA GLU A 141 -9.01 4.92 -4.45
C GLU A 141 -8.94 3.47 -4.92
N ARG A 142 -10.06 2.75 -4.83
CA ARG A 142 -10.15 1.34 -5.29
C ARG A 142 -9.85 1.21 -6.78
N ALA A 143 -10.33 2.17 -7.58
CA ALA A 143 -10.10 2.21 -9.02
C ALA A 143 -8.60 2.43 -9.33
N LEU A 144 -7.94 3.39 -8.67
CA LEU A 144 -6.51 3.63 -8.82
C LEU A 144 -5.65 2.44 -8.34
N LEU A 145 -5.98 1.85 -7.19
CA LEU A 145 -5.27 0.66 -6.69
C LEU A 145 -5.38 -0.52 -7.66
N ARG A 146 -6.51 -0.65 -8.36
CA ARG A 146 -6.68 -1.64 -9.44
C ARG A 146 -5.85 -1.29 -10.66
N ALA A 147 -5.89 -0.03 -11.10
CA ALA A 147 -5.19 0.44 -12.30
C ALA A 147 -3.67 0.25 -12.19
N TYR A 148 -3.10 0.64 -11.04
CA TYR A 148 -1.66 0.55 -10.78
C TYR A 148 -1.21 -0.77 -10.17
N SER A 149 -2.12 -1.75 -10.01
CA SER A 149 -1.85 -2.98 -9.27
C SER A 149 -0.64 -3.76 -9.82
N PRO A 150 0.36 -4.13 -8.99
CA PRO A 150 0.42 -3.90 -7.54
C PRO A 150 0.95 -2.51 -7.18
N VAL A 151 0.25 -1.82 -6.27
CA VAL A 151 0.79 -0.62 -5.62
C VAL A 151 1.60 -1.06 -4.40
N LEU A 152 2.91 -0.85 -4.42
CA LEU A 152 3.85 -1.55 -3.55
C LEU A 152 3.56 -1.33 -2.06
N TRP A 153 3.44 -0.08 -1.58
CA TRP A 153 3.22 0.24 -0.17
C TRP A 153 1.77 0.01 0.30
N ASN A 154 0.82 -0.11 -0.63
CA ASN A 154 -0.55 -0.49 -0.30
C ASN A 154 -0.73 -2.00 -0.20
N THR A 155 0.06 -2.81 -0.93
CA THR A 155 -0.26 -4.23 -1.14
C THR A 155 0.86 -5.22 -0.81
N LEU A 156 2.13 -4.85 -0.96
CA LEU A 156 3.28 -5.75 -0.72
C LEU A 156 4.09 -5.32 0.51
N LEU A 157 4.23 -4.02 0.72
CA LEU A 157 4.88 -3.35 1.86
C LEU A 157 3.84 -2.61 2.71
N THR A 158 2.88 -3.34 3.25
CA THR A 158 1.80 -2.75 4.06
C THR A 158 2.34 -2.17 5.39
N GLY A 159 1.60 -1.20 5.94
CA GLY A 159 1.92 -0.52 7.20
C GLY A 159 2.30 0.95 7.08
N PHE A 160 2.50 1.47 5.86
CA PHE A 160 2.73 2.90 5.63
C PHE A 160 1.52 3.75 6.04
N GLY A 161 0.33 3.34 5.61
CA GLY A 161 -0.95 4.02 5.79
C GLY A 161 -1.52 4.00 7.22
N SER A 162 -1.00 3.13 8.08
CA SER A 162 -1.62 2.76 9.36
C SER A 162 -1.37 3.81 10.44
N ASN A 163 -2.40 4.12 11.22
CA ASN A 163 -2.26 4.94 12.43
C ASN A 163 -1.48 4.17 13.52
N PRO A 164 -0.92 4.86 14.53
CA PRO A 164 -0.37 4.21 15.72
C PRO A 164 -1.42 3.29 16.36
N ALA A 165 -1.01 2.09 16.76
CA ALA A 165 -1.91 1.19 17.49
C ALA A 165 -2.11 1.72 18.91
N GLY A 166 -3.31 1.55 19.47
CA GLY A 166 -3.55 1.78 20.90
C GLY A 166 -2.63 0.89 21.75
N GLY A 167 -2.14 1.42 22.88
CA GLY A 167 -1.03 0.87 23.67
C GLY A 167 -1.19 -0.52 24.31
N ALA A 168 -2.25 -1.27 23.97
CA ALA A 168 -2.61 -2.53 24.62
C ALA A 168 -2.16 -3.81 23.87
N ARG A 169 -1.45 -3.73 22.74
CA ARG A 169 -1.13 -4.91 21.91
C ARG A 169 0.36 -5.02 21.58
N THR A 170 0.93 -6.21 21.77
CA THR A 170 2.23 -6.60 21.18
C THR A 170 2.07 -6.72 19.67
N ASN A 171 2.32 -5.62 18.97
CA ASN A 171 2.16 -5.57 17.54
C ASN A 171 3.44 -6.04 16.84
N PRO A 172 3.31 -6.85 15.78
CA PRO A 172 4.44 -7.12 14.92
C PRO A 172 4.82 -5.86 14.14
N ARG A 173 6.10 -5.75 13.79
CA ARG A 173 6.60 -4.74 12.86
C ARG A 173 5.95 -4.96 11.50
N SER A 174 5.41 -3.88 10.93
CA SER A 174 4.79 -3.94 9.60
C SER A 174 5.84 -4.22 8.53
N TYR A 175 5.42 -4.62 7.33
CA TYR A 175 6.35 -4.82 6.22
C TYR A 175 7.08 -3.52 5.86
N TRP A 176 6.36 -2.39 5.88
CA TRP A 176 6.95 -1.08 5.65
C TRP A 176 7.98 -0.72 6.72
N ASP A 177 7.66 -0.85 8.01
CA ASP A 177 8.60 -0.57 9.11
C ASP A 177 9.80 -1.51 9.14
N THR A 178 9.67 -2.69 8.54
CA THR A 178 10.76 -3.67 8.43
C THR A 178 11.77 -3.25 7.35
N MET A 179 11.31 -2.64 6.26
CA MET A 179 12.18 -2.14 5.18
C MET A 179 12.60 -0.68 5.34
N HIS A 180 11.83 0.10 6.09
CA HIS A 180 12.05 1.52 6.38
C HIS A 180 12.02 1.75 7.90
N PRO A 181 13.09 1.35 8.63
CA PRO A 181 13.20 1.58 10.06
C PRO A 181 13.22 3.08 10.39
N GLY A 182 13.03 3.42 11.67
CA GLY A 182 13.19 4.78 12.21
C GLY A 182 11.95 5.31 12.92
N ARG A 183 10.73 4.88 12.51
CA ARG A 183 9.49 5.36 13.14
C ARG A 183 9.45 5.02 14.63
N PRO A 184 9.34 6.02 15.55
CA PRO A 184 9.41 5.78 16.99
C PRO A 184 8.37 4.78 17.48
N ARG A 185 7.15 4.84 16.92
CA ARG A 185 6.04 3.94 17.26
C ARG A 185 6.32 2.47 16.99
N ALA A 186 7.29 2.15 16.13
CA ALA A 186 7.64 0.79 15.79
C ALA A 186 8.90 0.31 16.53
N ALA A 187 9.60 1.17 17.29
CA ALA A 187 10.91 0.84 17.87
C ALA A 187 10.89 -0.49 18.64
N ASN A 188 9.89 -0.71 19.49
CA ASN A 188 9.78 -1.87 20.38
C ASN A 188 8.94 -3.03 19.82
N TYR A 189 8.57 -2.99 18.55
CA TYR A 189 7.81 -4.07 17.93
C TYR A 189 8.72 -5.26 17.61
N LEU A 190 8.22 -6.47 17.91
CA LEU A 190 8.81 -7.70 17.43
C LEU A 190 8.87 -7.70 15.90
N CYS A 191 9.79 -8.48 15.34
CA CYS A 191 9.95 -8.65 13.90
C CYS A 191 8.63 -9.03 13.20
N ASN A 192 8.59 -8.85 11.89
CA ASN A 192 7.42 -9.21 11.10
C ASN A 192 7.04 -10.70 11.31
N ARG A 193 5.74 -11.00 11.38
CA ARG A 193 5.26 -12.37 11.67
C ARG A 193 5.62 -13.38 10.61
N THR A 194 5.72 -12.95 9.36
CA THR A 194 5.72 -13.86 8.21
C THR A 194 7.04 -13.84 7.45
N LEU A 195 7.59 -12.67 7.18
CA LEU A 195 8.73 -12.51 6.27
C LEU A 195 9.95 -11.89 6.96
N THR A 196 11.13 -12.40 6.59
CA THR A 196 12.42 -11.77 6.90
C THR A 196 12.64 -10.53 6.04
N ARG A 197 13.58 -9.65 6.40
CA ARG A 197 13.93 -8.48 5.56
C ARG A 197 14.33 -8.90 4.14
N GLN A 198 15.08 -9.99 4.02
CA GLN A 198 15.50 -10.53 2.72
C GLN A 198 14.31 -11.03 1.89
N GLU A 199 13.37 -11.73 2.50
CA GLU A 199 12.16 -12.22 1.82
C GLU A 199 11.26 -11.05 1.37
N ILE A 200 11.16 -10.00 2.18
CA ILE A 200 10.44 -8.78 1.81
C ILE A 200 11.12 -8.07 0.64
N ASP A 201 12.43 -7.88 0.68
CA ASP A 201 13.21 -7.27 -0.41
C ASP A 201 13.00 -8.00 -1.75
N ALA A 202 13.13 -9.33 -1.74
CA ALA A 202 12.90 -10.15 -2.94
C ALA A 202 11.46 -10.00 -3.47
N ARG A 203 10.46 -10.02 -2.58
CA ARG A 203 9.05 -9.85 -2.94
C ARG A 203 8.76 -8.48 -3.56
N VAL A 204 9.42 -7.43 -3.08
CA VAL A 204 9.26 -6.06 -3.59
C VAL A 204 9.91 -5.90 -4.95
N LYS A 205 11.11 -6.46 -5.14
CA LYS A 205 11.80 -6.47 -6.44
C LYS A 205 10.95 -7.15 -7.50
N GLU A 206 10.39 -8.32 -7.21
CA GLU A 206 9.44 -9.00 -8.10
C GLU A 206 8.17 -8.16 -8.33
N GLY A 207 7.64 -7.51 -7.30
CA GLY A 207 6.51 -6.59 -7.43
C GLY A 207 6.77 -5.43 -8.38
N ILE A 208 7.98 -4.87 -8.35
CA ILE A 208 8.43 -3.82 -9.27
C ILE A 208 8.51 -4.35 -10.70
N GLU A 209 9.11 -5.51 -10.90
CA GLU A 209 9.17 -6.16 -12.22
C GLU A 209 7.77 -6.32 -12.80
N VAL A 210 6.82 -6.83 -12.01
CA VAL A 210 5.41 -6.99 -12.43
C VAL A 210 4.74 -5.65 -12.74
N SER A 211 5.00 -4.59 -11.97
CA SER A 211 4.45 -3.26 -12.22
C SER A 211 4.97 -2.61 -13.50
N LEU A 212 6.17 -3.00 -13.96
CA LEU A 212 6.79 -2.50 -15.19
C LEU A 212 6.45 -3.34 -16.43
N MET A 213 5.79 -4.49 -16.27
CA MET A 213 5.29 -5.28 -17.40
C MET A 213 4.19 -4.53 -18.16
N MET A 214 4.12 -4.74 -19.47
CA MET A 214 2.98 -4.30 -20.28
C MET A 214 1.68 -4.92 -19.77
N PRO A 215 0.55 -4.19 -19.77
CA PRO A 215 -0.76 -4.77 -19.49
C PRO A 215 -1.06 -5.97 -20.40
N GLY A 216 -1.54 -7.07 -19.82
CA GLY A 216 -1.86 -8.29 -20.57
C GLY A 216 -1.82 -9.55 -19.71
N ALA A 217 -2.14 -10.68 -20.34
CA ALA A 217 -2.30 -11.96 -19.66
C ALA A 217 -1.03 -12.42 -18.91
N ASP A 218 0.16 -12.06 -19.40
CA ASP A 218 1.43 -12.43 -18.78
C ASP A 218 1.64 -11.71 -17.45
N ARG A 219 1.37 -10.39 -17.44
CA ARG A 219 1.37 -9.57 -16.21
C ARG A 219 0.33 -10.07 -15.22
N ASP A 220 -0.86 -10.40 -15.68
CA ASP A 220 -1.93 -10.90 -14.80
C ASP A 220 -1.56 -12.23 -14.15
N ARG A 221 -0.91 -13.14 -14.91
CA ARG A 221 -0.39 -14.40 -14.36
C ARG A 221 0.72 -14.15 -13.34
N ALA A 222 1.69 -13.28 -13.66
CA ALA A 222 2.79 -12.94 -12.75
C ALA A 222 2.27 -12.33 -11.44
N LEU A 223 1.33 -11.37 -11.54
CA LEU A 223 0.66 -10.77 -10.39
C LEU A 223 -0.12 -11.79 -9.55
N ALA A 224 -0.81 -12.73 -10.20
CA ALA A 224 -1.54 -13.80 -9.51
C ALA A 224 -0.59 -14.74 -8.75
N VAL A 225 0.56 -15.08 -9.34
CA VAL A 225 1.62 -15.87 -8.68
C VAL A 225 2.16 -15.13 -7.46
N LEU A 226 2.53 -13.85 -7.63
CA LEU A 226 3.04 -12.99 -6.55
C LEU A 226 2.05 -12.90 -5.37
N ARG A 227 0.76 -12.71 -5.66
CA ARG A 227 -0.30 -12.60 -4.64
C ARG A 227 -0.62 -13.90 -3.91
N ARG A 228 -0.55 -15.04 -4.61
CA ARG A 228 -0.91 -16.36 -4.04
C ARG A 228 0.25 -17.03 -3.32
N ARG A 229 1.45 -16.45 -3.37
CA ARG A 229 2.63 -17.01 -2.71
C ARG A 229 2.41 -17.07 -1.20
N LYS A 230 2.64 -18.25 -0.64
CA LYS A 230 2.60 -18.51 0.80
C LYS A 230 4.01 -18.57 1.34
N TYR A 231 4.17 -18.12 2.58
CA TYR A 231 5.44 -18.13 3.29
C TYR A 231 5.27 -18.84 4.62
N ARG A 232 6.36 -19.41 5.13
CA ARG A 232 6.36 -19.99 6.47
C ARG A 232 6.45 -18.87 7.48
N ALA A 233 5.49 -18.80 8.39
CA ALA A 233 5.51 -17.83 9.47
C ALA A 233 6.82 -17.93 10.24
N ILE A 234 7.32 -16.80 10.72
CA ILE A 234 8.43 -16.73 11.67
C ILE A 234 7.89 -17.01 13.07
N TRP A 235 6.82 -16.32 13.45
CA TRP A 235 6.21 -16.44 14.77
C TRP A 235 4.72 -16.06 14.78
N SER A 236 4.01 -16.44 15.83
CA SER A 236 2.65 -16.00 16.11
C SER A 236 2.41 -15.79 17.61
N LEU A 237 1.34 -15.05 17.93
CA LEU A 237 0.79 -15.08 19.29
C LEU A 237 0.28 -16.50 19.62
N PRO A 238 0.30 -16.91 20.90
CA PRO A 238 -0.33 -18.15 21.31
C PRO A 238 -1.84 -18.12 21.01
N GLY A 239 -2.41 -19.31 20.81
CA GLY A 239 -3.86 -19.44 20.64
C GLY A 239 -4.62 -18.97 21.88
N LYS A 240 -5.86 -18.51 21.72
CA LYS A 240 -6.70 -18.10 22.88
C LYS A 240 -6.85 -19.21 23.94
N LYS A 241 -6.85 -20.47 23.48
CA LYS A 241 -6.98 -21.68 24.30
C LYS A 241 -5.64 -22.29 24.72
N ASP A 242 -4.51 -21.73 24.30
CA ASP A 242 -3.20 -22.26 24.71
C ASP A 242 -2.96 -21.93 26.18
N ASP A 243 -2.59 -22.92 26.98
CA ASP A 243 -2.21 -22.73 28.39
C ASP A 243 -0.88 -21.97 28.50
N ASP A 244 0.03 -22.21 27.55
CA ASP A 244 1.30 -21.49 27.44
C ASP A 244 1.11 -20.17 26.69
N LYS A 245 1.35 -19.04 27.38
CA LYS A 245 1.17 -17.68 26.84
C LYS A 245 2.43 -17.12 26.15
N ARG A 246 3.49 -17.91 26.02
CA ARG A 246 4.70 -17.52 25.28
C ARG A 246 4.43 -17.42 23.78
N PHE A 247 5.22 -16.61 23.08
CA PHE A 247 5.18 -16.54 21.61
C PHE A 247 5.49 -17.90 21.00
N VAL A 248 4.79 -18.25 19.93
CA VAL A 248 5.01 -19.50 19.20
C VAL A 248 5.93 -19.20 18.02
N VAL A 249 7.15 -19.73 18.04
CA VAL A 249 8.19 -19.44 17.04
C VAL A 249 8.42 -20.66 16.17
N TYR A 250 8.29 -20.49 14.86
CA TYR A 250 8.42 -21.55 13.86
C TYR A 250 9.78 -21.53 13.14
N ARG A 251 10.47 -20.39 13.19
CA ARG A 251 11.79 -20.16 12.58
C ARG A 251 12.71 -19.48 13.61
N PRO A 252 13.26 -20.21 14.60
CA PRO A 252 14.03 -19.63 15.71
C PRO A 252 15.16 -18.71 15.26
N ASP A 253 16.00 -19.14 14.32
CA ASP A 253 17.13 -18.34 13.83
C ASP A 253 16.66 -17.02 13.23
N ALA A 254 15.67 -17.07 12.33
CA ALA A 254 15.09 -15.87 11.72
C ALA A 254 14.42 -14.94 12.76
N PHE A 255 13.75 -15.51 13.77
CA PHE A 255 13.11 -14.74 14.83
C PHE A 255 14.15 -13.98 15.65
N MET A 256 15.25 -14.64 16.03
CA MET A 256 16.32 -14.01 16.82
C MET A 256 17.09 -12.98 15.99
N GLU A 257 17.50 -13.33 14.77
CA GLU A 257 18.25 -12.44 13.87
C GLU A 257 17.47 -11.18 13.51
N GLU A 258 16.20 -11.30 13.15
CA GLU A 258 15.40 -10.15 12.76
C GLU A 258 15.08 -9.24 13.94
N ASN A 259 14.82 -9.76 15.14
CA ASN A 259 14.64 -8.92 16.33
C ASN A 259 15.94 -8.20 16.72
N ALA A 260 17.07 -8.93 16.76
CA ALA A 260 18.37 -8.38 17.09
C ALA A 260 18.78 -7.24 16.15
N ALA A 261 18.44 -7.35 14.86
CA ALA A 261 18.74 -6.33 13.87
C ALA A 261 18.04 -4.99 14.08
N PHE A 262 16.98 -4.93 14.90
CA PHE A 262 16.32 -3.69 15.32
C PHE A 262 16.59 -3.36 16.80
N GLY A 263 17.57 -4.01 17.43
CA GLY A 263 17.89 -3.79 18.85
C GLY A 263 16.82 -4.30 19.82
N VAL A 264 15.92 -5.18 19.36
CA VAL A 264 14.90 -5.80 20.21
C VAL A 264 15.48 -7.08 20.80
N SER A 265 15.73 -7.09 22.12
CA SER A 265 16.10 -8.31 22.86
C SER A 265 14.85 -9.11 23.19
N VAL A 266 14.88 -10.41 22.93
CA VAL A 266 13.81 -11.34 23.30
C VAL A 266 14.40 -12.46 24.15
N GLU A 267 13.91 -12.60 25.36
CA GLU A 267 14.41 -13.59 26.31
C GLU A 267 13.90 -14.99 25.96
N SER A 268 14.69 -16.03 26.23
CA SER A 268 14.28 -17.42 25.95
C SER A 268 13.02 -17.85 26.72
N ALA A 269 12.69 -17.14 27.81
CA ALA A 269 11.48 -17.36 28.59
C ALA A 269 10.21 -16.79 27.93
N GLU A 270 10.32 -15.92 26.92
CA GLU A 270 9.18 -15.24 26.30
C GLU A 270 8.59 -16.01 25.12
N TRP A 271 9.29 -17.02 24.62
CA TRP A 271 8.87 -17.79 23.45
C TRP A 271 9.07 -19.31 23.61
N ARG A 272 8.42 -20.07 22.74
CA ARG A 272 8.55 -21.52 22.62
C ARG A 272 8.66 -21.91 21.15
N GLU A 273 9.52 -22.88 20.86
CA GLU A 273 9.65 -23.41 19.51
C GLU A 273 8.44 -24.27 19.14
N ALA A 274 7.96 -24.11 17.91
CA ALA A 274 6.93 -24.95 17.32
C ALA A 274 7.55 -26.04 16.46
N HIS A 275 7.14 -27.28 16.70
CA HIS A 275 7.62 -28.43 15.90
C HIS A 275 7.08 -28.47 14.46
N THR A 276 6.06 -27.66 14.14
CA THR A 276 5.43 -27.62 12.81
C THR A 276 5.25 -26.19 12.34
N SER A 277 5.79 -25.85 11.17
CA SER A 277 5.61 -24.53 10.55
C SER A 277 4.21 -24.35 9.98
N VAL A 278 3.62 -23.16 10.16
CA VAL A 278 2.37 -22.78 9.49
C VAL A 278 2.69 -21.94 8.24
N SER A 279 2.11 -22.34 7.11
CA SER A 279 2.17 -21.55 5.87
C SER A 279 1.04 -20.54 5.84
N VAL A 280 1.38 -19.26 5.82
CA VAL A 280 0.41 -18.15 5.79
C VAL A 280 0.58 -17.40 4.48
N ALA A 281 -0.53 -16.96 3.87
CA ALA A 281 -0.43 -15.94 2.83
C ALA A 281 0.11 -14.68 3.49
N ALA A 282 1.08 -14.02 2.87
CA ALA A 282 1.48 -12.71 3.37
C ALA A 282 0.24 -11.81 3.34
N GLU A 283 -0.13 -11.23 4.50
CA GLU A 283 -1.44 -10.61 4.71
C GLU A 283 -1.84 -9.72 3.51
N PRO A 284 -2.94 -10.06 2.81
CA PRO A 284 -3.52 -9.13 1.85
C PRO A 284 -4.03 -7.91 2.64
N SER A 285 -3.75 -6.71 2.12
CA SER A 285 -4.14 -5.45 2.74
C SER A 285 -5.64 -5.44 3.06
N GLU A 286 -6.00 -5.52 4.35
CA GLU A 286 -7.30 -5.08 4.81
C GLU A 286 -7.32 -3.55 4.64
N LEU A 287 -7.97 -3.08 3.58
CA LEU A 287 -8.44 -1.71 3.44
C LEU A 287 -9.67 -1.49 4.33
N GLU A 288 -9.66 -2.04 5.55
CA GLU A 288 -10.69 -1.75 6.54
C GLU A 288 -10.28 -0.52 7.35
N GLU A 289 -11.18 0.44 7.30
CA GLU A 289 -11.20 1.73 7.94
C GLU A 289 -10.78 1.65 9.41
N ALA A 290 -9.75 2.41 9.77
CA ALA A 290 -9.60 2.90 11.14
C ALA A 290 -10.47 4.16 11.26
N ASP A 291 -11.79 3.97 11.33
CA ASP A 291 -12.70 4.94 11.93
C ASP A 291 -12.74 4.60 13.42
N ASP A 292 -11.94 5.34 14.20
CA ASP A 292 -12.11 5.44 15.64
C ASP A 292 -11.70 6.87 16.01
N ASP A 293 -12.60 7.81 15.67
CA ASP A 293 -12.67 9.11 16.33
C ASP A 293 -13.09 8.83 17.79
N GLN A 294 -12.10 8.57 18.64
CA GLN A 294 -12.25 8.87 20.06
C GLN A 294 -12.04 10.38 20.21
N ASP A 295 -13.15 11.12 20.34
CA ASP A 295 -13.13 12.36 21.08
C ASP A 295 -13.95 12.18 22.36
N GLY A 296 -13.31 12.54 23.46
CA GLY A 296 -13.77 12.29 24.81
C GLY A 296 -14.98 13.15 25.18
N GLY A 297 -15.75 12.63 26.14
CA GLY A 297 -16.39 13.49 27.13
C GLY A 297 -15.37 14.13 28.06
#